data_AF-A0A6V3U5P2-F1
#
_entry.id   AF-A0A6V3U5P2-F1
#
_cell.length_a   1.000
_cell.length_b   1.000
_cell.length_c   1.000
_cell.angle_alpha   90.00
_cell.angle_beta   90.00
_cell.angle_gamma   90.00
#
_symmetry.space_group_name_H-M   'P 1'
#
loop_
_entity.id
_entity.type
_entity.pdbx_description
1 polymer ?
#
loop_
_entity_poly.entity_id
_entity_poly.type
_entity_poly.pdbx_seq_one_letter_code
_entity_poly.pdbx_strand_id
1 'polypeptide(L)'
;IMADDESLDCPICLEGTVMRQAVFSNCGHSFCPSCILGFWKKQNSDNDGKKKPVSCPLCHRKVTMLIPAFAIRKSATEKYGVADEEDTKTSAMLEDYTNS
;
A
#
# COMPACT_ATOMS: atom_id res chain seq x y z
N ILE A 1 -28.40 7.06 -6.66
CA ILE A 1 -26.95 6.89 -6.89
C ILE A 1 -26.41 6.47 -5.53
N MET A 2 -26.07 5.19 -5.42
CA MET A 2 -25.72 4.56 -4.15
C MET A 2 -24.25 4.87 -3.84
N ALA A 3 -23.97 5.08 -2.56
CA ALA A 3 -22.75 5.64 -1.97
C ALA A 3 -21.48 5.45 -2.80
N ASP A 4 -20.84 6.58 -3.07
CA ASP A 4 -19.43 6.75 -3.37
C ASP A 4 -18.62 6.14 -2.20
N ASP A 5 -18.56 4.81 -2.14
CA ASP A 5 -17.64 4.08 -1.27
C ASP A 5 -16.24 4.58 -1.64
N GLU A 6 -15.66 5.39 -0.76
CA GLU A 6 -14.48 6.21 -0.99
C GLU A 6 -13.40 5.40 -1.73
N SER A 7 -13.25 5.64 -3.03
CA SER A 7 -12.25 4.98 -3.86
C SER A 7 -11.16 5.97 -4.22
N LEU A 8 -9.91 5.51 -4.21
CA LEU A 8 -8.74 6.28 -4.61
C LEU A 8 -8.21 5.72 -5.92
N ASP A 9 -7.96 6.57 -6.90
CA ASP A 9 -7.35 6.11 -8.15
C ASP A 9 -5.89 5.72 -7.92
N CYS A 10 -5.54 4.49 -8.26
CA CYS A 10 -4.15 4.08 -8.22
C CYS A 10 -3.41 4.63 -9.45
N PRO A 11 -2.35 5.43 -9.28
CA PRO A 11 -1.61 6.03 -10.40
C PRO A 11 -0.80 5.03 -11.24
N ILE A 12 -0.77 3.74 -10.84
CA ILE A 12 -0.04 2.67 -11.53
C ILE A 12 -0.96 1.91 -12.48
N CYS A 13 -2.10 1.40 -11.98
CA CYS A 13 -3.06 0.66 -12.81
C CYS A 13 -4.20 1.53 -13.37
N LEU A 14 -4.34 2.76 -12.88
CA LEU A 14 -5.42 3.69 -13.23
C LEU A 14 -6.83 3.17 -12.90
N GLU A 15 -6.91 2.20 -11.98
CA GLU A 15 -8.16 1.68 -11.44
C GLU A 15 -8.39 2.21 -10.02
N GLY A 16 -9.66 2.37 -9.67
CA GLY A 16 -10.08 2.74 -8.31
C GLY A 16 -9.78 1.62 -7.33
N THR A 17 -9.00 1.92 -6.29
CA THR A 17 -8.83 1.02 -5.14
C THR A 17 -9.77 1.46 -4.01
N VAL A 18 -10.39 0.51 -3.34
CA VAL A 18 -11.22 0.80 -2.16
C VAL A 18 -10.31 1.48 -1.13
N MET A 19 -10.69 2.66 -0.62
CA MET A 19 -9.81 3.45 0.26
C MET A 19 -9.34 2.61 1.46
N ARG A 20 -10.16 1.69 2.00
CA ARG A 20 -9.77 0.78 3.10
C ARG A 20 -8.54 -0.10 2.78
N GLN A 21 -8.35 -0.45 1.51
CA GLN A 21 -7.26 -1.30 1.01
C GLN A 21 -6.06 -0.50 0.51
N ALA A 22 -6.20 0.82 0.34
CA ALA A 22 -5.12 1.65 -0.16
C ALA A 22 -3.92 1.62 0.79
N VAL A 23 -2.73 1.71 0.22
CA VAL A 23 -1.47 1.79 0.97
C VAL A 23 -0.81 3.13 0.71
N PHE A 24 -0.49 3.84 1.79
CA PHE A 24 0.16 5.14 1.76
C PHE A 24 1.65 4.99 2.02
N SER A 25 2.46 5.62 1.18
CA SER A 25 3.89 5.77 1.42
C SER A 25 4.17 6.90 2.42
N ASN A 26 5.32 6.87 3.08
CA ASN A 26 5.83 7.96 3.91
C ASN A 26 5.92 9.34 3.19
N CYS A 27 5.86 9.38 1.86
CA CYS A 27 5.81 10.63 1.10
C CYS A 27 4.38 11.12 0.79
N GLY A 28 3.36 10.40 1.25
CA GLY A 28 1.93 10.76 1.14
C GLY A 28 1.20 10.20 -0.08
N HIS A 29 1.88 9.53 -1.01
CA HIS A 29 1.24 8.95 -2.18
C HIS A 29 0.61 7.59 -1.86
N SER A 30 -0.57 7.35 -2.45
CA SER A 30 -1.37 6.13 -2.29
C SER A 30 -1.34 5.23 -3.52
N PHE A 31 -1.37 3.92 -3.29
CA PHE A 31 -1.40 2.91 -4.35
C PHE A 31 -2.30 1.73 -3.95
N CYS A 32 -2.68 0.92 -4.94
CA CYS A 32 -3.19 -0.41 -4.67
C CYS A 32 -2.04 -1.30 -4.13
N PRO A 33 -2.27 -2.21 -3.16
CA PRO A 33 -1.21 -3.04 -2.57
C PRO A 33 -0.43 -3.84 -3.62
N SER A 34 -1.15 -4.50 -4.52
CA SER A 34 -0.55 -5.31 -5.60
C SER A 34 0.33 -4.46 -6.53
N CYS A 35 -0.05 -3.22 -6.76
CA CYS A 35 0.62 -2.32 -7.70
C CYS A 35 1.98 -1.87 -7.17
N ILE A 36 2.03 -1.37 -5.93
CA ILE A 36 3.28 -0.89 -5.34
C ILE A 36 4.28 -2.04 -5.09
N LEU A 37 3.78 -3.20 -4.64
CA LEU A 37 4.59 -4.38 -4.43
C LEU A 37 5.10 -4.97 -5.75
N GLY A 38 4.24 -5.03 -6.78
CA GLY A 38 4.63 -5.47 -8.11
C GLY A 38 5.71 -4.57 -8.73
N PHE A 39 5.60 -3.26 -8.53
CA PHE A 39 6.61 -2.30 -8.97
C PHE A 39 7.98 -2.58 -8.32
N TRP A 40 8.04 -2.75 -7.00
CA TRP A 40 9.30 -3.05 -6.31
C TRP A 40 9.85 -4.43 -6.62
N LYS A 41 8.98 -5.43 -6.78
CA LYS A 41 9.39 -6.77 -7.21
C LYS A 41 10.12 -6.70 -8.55
N LYS A 42 9.52 -6.03 -9.54
CA LYS A 42 10.13 -5.82 -10.86
C LYS A 42 11.44 -5.06 -10.77
N GLN A 43 11.48 -3.97 -10.01
CA GLN A 43 12.71 -3.20 -9.78
C GLN A 43 13.84 -4.05 -9.19
N ASN A 44 13.53 -5.04 -8.35
CA ASN A 44 14.50 -5.92 -7.71
C ASN A 44 14.87 -7.17 -8.51
N SER A 45 14.01 -7.63 -9.42
CA SER A 45 14.27 -8.81 -10.27
C SER A 45 15.47 -8.62 -11.22
N ASP A 46 15.76 -7.38 -11.61
CA ASP A 46 16.77 -7.08 -12.64
C ASP A 46 18.20 -6.84 -12.08
N ASN A 47 18.46 -7.08 -10.79
CA ASN A 47 19.68 -6.61 -10.10
C ASN A 47 20.68 -7.68 -9.63
N ASP A 48 20.85 -8.79 -10.35
CA ASP A 48 21.91 -9.78 -10.06
C ASP A 48 21.93 -10.24 -8.59
N GLY A 49 20.74 -10.39 -7.98
CA GLY A 49 20.56 -10.79 -6.58
C GLY A 49 20.67 -9.67 -5.53
N LYS A 50 20.93 -8.41 -5.91
CA LYS A 50 21.01 -7.28 -4.99
C LYS A 50 19.66 -6.57 -4.84
N LYS A 51 19.14 -6.48 -3.62
CA LYS A 51 17.93 -5.67 -3.33
C LYS A 51 18.26 -4.18 -3.48
N LYS A 52 17.55 -3.48 -4.37
CA LYS A 52 17.61 -2.03 -4.49
C LYS A 52 16.74 -1.39 -3.39
N PRO A 53 17.10 -0.16 -2.95
CA PRO A 53 16.23 0.62 -2.09
C PRO A 53 14.87 0.83 -2.75
N VAL A 54 13.80 0.57 -2.00
CA VAL A 54 12.44 0.84 -2.46
C VAL A 54 12.17 2.34 -2.50
N SER A 55 11.58 2.81 -3.59
CA SER A 55 11.29 4.23 -3.83
C SER A 55 9.85 4.42 -4.32
N CYS A 56 9.30 5.60 -4.07
CA CYS A 56 7.97 5.96 -4.50
C CYS A 56 7.92 6.06 -6.03
N PRO A 57 6.99 5.38 -6.72
CA PRO A 57 6.86 5.46 -8.18
C PRO A 57 6.54 6.86 -8.72
N LEU A 58 5.93 7.72 -7.89
CA LEU A 58 5.49 9.05 -8.31
C LEU A 58 6.54 10.14 -8.11
N CYS A 59 7.23 10.13 -6.98
CA CYS A 59 8.14 11.22 -6.61
C CYS A 59 9.57 10.76 -6.33
N HIS A 60 9.87 9.47 -6.53
CA HIS A 60 11.18 8.85 -6.37
C HIS A 60 11.81 9.00 -4.97
N ARG A 61 11.06 9.53 -3.98
CA ARG A 61 11.51 9.60 -2.59
C ARG A 61 11.66 8.19 -2.03
N LYS A 62 12.69 7.99 -1.20
CA LYS A 62 12.92 6.73 -0.48
C LYS A 62 11.70 6.40 0.38
N VAL A 63 11.20 5.19 0.22
CA VAL A 63 10.10 4.69 1.04
C VAL A 63 10.68 3.91 2.20
N THR A 64 10.35 4.32 3.42
CA THR A 64 10.80 3.66 4.66
C THR A 64 9.65 3.04 5.44
N MET A 65 8.41 3.39 5.09
CA MET A 65 7.21 2.90 5.73
C MET A 65 6.06 2.91 4.74
N LEU A 66 5.24 1.86 4.80
CA LEU A 66 3.94 1.82 4.16
C LEU A 66 2.88 1.76 5.26
N ILE A 67 1.83 2.54 5.08
CA ILE A 67 0.73 2.69 6.03
C ILE A 67 -0.54 2.22 5.33
N PRO A 68 -1.09 1.05 5.67
CA PRO A 68 -2.41 0.66 5.19
C PRO A 68 -3.48 1.64 5.69
N ALA A 69 -4.44 1.97 4.85
CA ALA A 69 -5.50 2.92 5.21
C ALA A 69 -6.32 2.49 6.43
N PHE A 70 -6.58 1.19 6.61
CA PHE A 70 -7.28 0.69 7.80
C PHE A 70 -6.53 0.99 9.10
N ALA A 71 -5.19 1.07 9.07
CA ALA A 71 -4.39 1.37 10.26
C ALA A 71 -4.57 2.82 10.73
N ILE A 72 -4.95 3.73 9.83
CA ILE A 72 -5.19 5.15 10.13
C ILE A 72 -6.50 5.33 10.91
N ARG A 73 -7.48 4.43 10.73
CA ARG A 73 -8.83 4.54 11.33
C ARG A 73 -8.95 3.98 12.76
N LYS A 74 -7.85 3.49 13.37
CA LYS A 74 -7.88 2.85 14.69
C LYS A 74 -8.41 3.71 15.85
N SER A 75 -8.59 5.02 15.68
CA SER A 75 -9.13 5.92 16.71
C SER A 75 -10.67 6.07 16.71
N ALA A 76 -11.41 5.51 15.74
CA ALA A 76 -12.86 5.71 15.64
C ALA A 76 -13.74 4.47 15.90
N THR A 77 -13.18 3.26 15.98
CA THR A 77 -13.97 2.01 15.96
C THR A 77 -13.55 0.95 16.99
N GLU A 78 -13.27 1.34 18.25
CA GLU A 78 -13.02 0.39 19.36
C GLU A 78 -14.20 -0.56 19.70
N LYS A 79 -15.28 -0.60 18.89
CA LYS A 79 -16.43 -1.50 19.14
C LYS A 79 -16.79 -2.45 18.00
N TYR A 80 -16.24 -2.30 16.78
CA TYR A 80 -16.69 -3.11 15.62
C TYR A 80 -15.60 -3.50 14.59
N GLY A 81 -14.36 -3.04 14.69
CA GLY A 81 -13.31 -3.35 13.70
C GLY A 81 -12.53 -4.63 14.02
N VAL A 82 -13.05 -5.79 13.64
CA VAL A 82 -12.19 -6.99 13.47
C VAL A 82 -11.40 -6.76 12.19
N ALA A 83 -10.07 -6.83 12.23
CA ALA A 83 -9.25 -6.80 11.01
C ALA A 83 -9.74 -7.93 10.09
N ASP A 84 -10.17 -7.58 8.89
CA ASP A 84 -10.65 -8.59 7.97
C ASP A 84 -9.47 -9.40 7.38
N GLU A 85 -9.78 -10.51 6.71
CA GLU A 85 -8.75 -11.40 6.13
C GLU A 85 -7.87 -10.65 5.10
N GLU A 86 -8.40 -9.61 4.46
CA GLU A 86 -7.75 -8.83 3.42
C GLU A 86 -6.80 -7.77 4.00
N ASP A 87 -7.17 -7.17 5.13
CA ASP A 87 -6.31 -6.31 5.95
C ASP A 87 -5.07 -7.07 6.45
N THR A 88 -5.27 -8.33 6.88
CA THR A 88 -4.19 -9.20 7.37
C THR A 88 -3.22 -9.56 6.25
N LYS A 89 -3.75 -9.93 5.06
CA LYS A 89 -2.93 -10.22 3.88
C LYS A 89 -2.13 -9.00 3.43
N THR A 90 -2.77 -7.83 3.40
CA THR A 90 -2.11 -6.58 3.03
C THR A 90 -0.97 -6.27 3.99
N SER A 91 -1.22 -6.33 5.31
CA SER A 91 -0.18 -6.08 6.33
C SER A 91 1.06 -6.97 6.13
N ALA A 92 0.86 -8.29 6.06
CA ALA A 92 1.94 -9.24 5.91
C ALA A 92 2.78 -8.97 4.64
N MET A 93 2.13 -8.67 3.52
CA MET A 93 2.81 -8.38 2.26
C MET A 93 3.66 -7.10 2.30
N LEU A 94 3.28 -6.10 3.13
CA LEU A 94 4.05 -4.85 3.26
C LEU A 94 5.25 -4.97 4.21
N GLU A 95 5.12 -5.81 5.25
CA GLU A 95 6.19 -6.06 6.22
C GLU A 95 7.43 -6.66 5.55
N ASP A 96 7.25 -7.54 4.56
CA ASP A 96 8.35 -8.16 3.80
C ASP A 96 9.24 -7.15 3.04
N TYR A 97 8.66 -6.00 2.62
CA TYR A 97 9.35 -4.99 1.82
C TYR A 97 9.89 -3.81 2.63
N THR A 98 9.33 -3.55 3.80
CA THR A 98 9.74 -2.42 4.66
C THR A 98 10.84 -2.81 5.65
N ASN A 99 10.99 -4.10 5.97
CA ASN A 99 12.00 -4.62 6.91
C ASN A 99 13.29 -5.14 6.24
N SER A 100 13.51 -4.88 4.94
CA SER A 100 14.65 -5.41 4.18
C SER A 100 15.60 -4.34 3.64
#